data_AF-A0A554J6V5-F1
#
_entry.id   AF-A0A554J6V5-F1
#
_cell.length_a   1.000
_cell.length_b   1.000
_cell.length_c   1.000
_cell.angle_alpha   90.00
_cell.angle_beta   90.00
_cell.angle_gamma   90.00
#
_symmetry.space_group_name_H-M   'P 1'
#
loop_
_entity.id
_entity.type
_entity.pdbx_description
1 polymer ?
#
loop_
_entity_poly.entity_id
_entity_poly.type
_entity_poly.pdbx_seq_one_letter_code
_entity_poly.pdbx_strand_id
1 'polypeptide(L)'
;EWQVEEQGKVKASVSQIPLRLAYAMTVHKSQGMSMDSAIMDLSRAFEYGQGYVALSRVRRLSGVYLTGLNQRALEVHPEILEKDRDFRAASEAARDAFSEMPEAEKVSMQKKFVKAMGGAFVDEKAPRQARGKPAGLPGRLAETLQTVRDAKNLKDAVKSRGLVASTIVKHLEELNEIGKLARADFAHLVPLNTVDEIHEALAADKSDRLSPIFHALNGRHSFETIRLVRLMKQ
;
A
#
# COMPACT_ATOMS: atom_id res chain seq x y z
N GLU A 1 -9.83 34.10 25.88
CA GLU A 1 -9.82 35.57 25.79
C GLU A 1 -8.88 35.95 24.66
N TRP A 2 -9.35 36.70 23.66
CA TRP A 2 -8.48 37.25 22.60
C TRP A 2 -8.22 38.71 22.91
N GLN A 3 -6.96 39.14 22.85
CA GLN A 3 -6.54 40.49 23.16
C GLN A 3 -5.74 41.07 21.98
N VAL A 4 -6.00 42.33 21.66
CA VAL A 4 -5.17 43.12 20.75
C VAL A 4 -4.34 44.06 21.61
N GLU A 5 -3.03 43.87 21.57
CA GLU A 5 -2.07 44.68 22.30
C GLU A 5 -1.32 45.62 21.37
N GLU A 6 -1.09 46.84 21.84
CA GLU A 6 -0.23 47.82 21.19
C GLU A 6 0.65 48.48 22.26
N GLN A 7 1.97 48.44 22.07
CA GLN A 7 2.96 48.95 23.02
C GLN A 7 2.80 48.39 24.45
N GLY A 8 2.46 47.11 24.59
CA GLY A 8 2.29 46.45 25.88
C GLY A 8 1.03 46.87 26.66
N LYS A 9 0.09 47.56 26.01
CA LYS A 9 -1.23 47.85 26.56
C LYS A 9 -2.30 47.14 25.73
N VAL A 10 -3.18 46.42 26.42
CA VAL A 10 -4.39 45.84 25.81
C VAL A 10 -5.29 46.99 25.35
N LYS A 11 -5.53 47.08 24.05
CA LYS A 11 -6.41 48.09 23.43
C LYS A 11 -7.84 47.60 23.29
N ALA A 12 -8.01 46.30 23.06
CA ALA A 12 -9.31 45.65 22.97
C ALA A 12 -9.18 44.19 23.41
N SER A 13 -10.22 43.68 24.08
CA SER A 13 -10.34 42.26 24.40
C SER A 13 -11.73 41.72 24.08
N VAL A 14 -11.78 40.45 23.69
CA VAL A 14 -13.02 39.70 23.46
C VAL A 14 -12.96 38.40 24.25
N SER A 15 -13.97 38.19 25.09
CA SER A 15 -14.19 36.93 25.78
C SER A 15 -15.39 36.21 25.17
N GLN A 16 -15.15 35.06 24.56
CA GLN A 16 -16.18 34.17 24.03
C GLN A 16 -15.69 32.73 24.13
N ILE A 17 -16.62 31.77 24.09
CA ILE A 17 -16.30 30.36 23.89
C ILE A 17 -15.78 30.21 22.45
N PRO A 18 -14.65 29.52 22.19
CA PRO A 18 -14.05 29.40 20.85
C PRO A 18 -14.81 28.43 19.94
N LEU A 19 -16.11 28.65 19.77
CA LEU A 19 -17.00 27.87 18.94
C LEU A 19 -17.76 28.78 17.98
N ARG A 20 -17.99 28.29 16.76
CA ARG A 20 -18.77 28.97 15.73
C ARG A 20 -19.63 27.94 15.00
N LEU A 21 -20.86 28.32 14.65
CA LEU A 21 -21.71 27.51 13.78
C LEU A 21 -21.00 27.26 12.44
N ALA A 22 -21.00 26.01 11.99
CA ALA A 22 -20.22 25.56 10.83
C ALA A 22 -21.06 24.88 9.73
N TYR A 23 -22.39 24.87 9.85
CA TYR A 23 -23.27 24.30 8.81
C TYR A 23 -23.27 25.16 7.55
N ALA A 24 -23.32 26.48 7.73
CA ALA A 24 -23.07 27.44 6.67
C ALA A 24 -21.63 27.97 6.81
N MET A 25 -20.92 28.04 5.69
CA MET A 25 -19.55 28.52 5.64
C MET A 25 -19.32 29.35 4.39
N THR A 26 -18.28 30.18 4.40
CA THR A 26 -17.90 30.94 3.21
C THR A 26 -17.23 30.01 2.20
N VAL A 27 -17.31 30.37 0.91
CA VAL A 27 -16.61 29.64 -0.17
C VAL A 27 -15.13 29.47 0.15
N HIS A 28 -14.45 30.53 0.62
CA HIS A 28 -13.06 30.47 1.05
C HIS A 28 -12.78 29.43 2.14
N LYS A 29 -13.68 29.29 3.12
CA LYS A 29 -13.54 28.28 4.17
C LYS A 29 -13.82 26.86 3.68
N SER A 30 -14.60 26.72 2.61
CA SER A 30 -14.87 25.42 1.99
C SER A 30 -13.72 24.90 1.11
N GLN A 31 -12.71 25.71 0.81
CA GLN A 31 -11.63 25.32 -0.11
C GLN A 31 -10.90 24.06 0.39
N GLY A 32 -10.77 23.06 -0.48
CA GLY A 32 -10.17 21.77 -0.15
C GLY A 32 -11.15 20.76 0.48
N MET A 33 -12.38 21.16 0.80
CA MET A 33 -13.40 20.24 1.33
C MET A 33 -14.08 19.43 0.23
N SER A 34 -14.74 18.33 0.61
CA SER A 34 -15.59 17.53 -0.28
C SER A 34 -16.93 17.25 0.42
N MET A 35 -18.02 17.58 -0.26
CA MET A 35 -19.39 17.56 0.27
C MET A 35 -20.27 16.70 -0.65
N ASP A 36 -21.26 16.02 -0.06
CA ASP A 36 -22.24 15.24 -0.83
C ASP A 36 -23.35 16.12 -1.42
N SER A 37 -23.71 17.19 -0.70
CA SER A 37 -24.70 18.17 -1.16
C SER A 37 -24.45 19.53 -0.52
N ALA A 38 -24.77 20.60 -1.25
CA ALA A 38 -24.68 21.97 -0.76
C ALA A 38 -25.71 22.87 -1.45
N ILE A 39 -26.35 23.73 -0.65
CA ILE A 39 -27.08 24.90 -1.14
C ILE A 39 -26.12 26.08 -1.16
N MET A 40 -26.00 26.76 -2.29
CA MET A 40 -25.07 27.85 -2.48
C MET A 40 -25.71 29.03 -3.22
N ASP A 41 -25.40 30.23 -2.74
CA ASP A 41 -25.71 31.49 -3.40
C ASP A 41 -24.42 32.15 -3.85
N LEU A 42 -24.23 32.25 -5.17
CA LEU A 42 -23.08 32.87 -5.82
C LEU A 42 -23.42 34.24 -6.43
N SER A 43 -24.60 34.80 -6.14
CA SER A 43 -25.01 36.13 -6.62
C SER A 43 -24.08 37.26 -6.15
N ARG A 44 -23.42 37.07 -5.00
CA ARG A 44 -22.47 38.01 -4.38
C ARG A 44 -21.01 37.59 -4.55
N ALA A 45 -20.70 36.66 -5.46
CA ALA A 45 -19.31 36.32 -5.75
C ALA A 45 -18.58 37.55 -6.33
N PHE A 46 -17.38 37.81 -5.85
CA PHE A 46 -16.59 39.00 -6.22
C PHE A 46 -15.16 38.66 -6.65
N GLU A 47 -14.63 37.51 -6.25
CA GLU A 47 -13.31 37.03 -6.67
C GLU A 47 -13.37 36.13 -7.90
N TYR A 48 -12.31 36.17 -8.70
CA TYR A 48 -12.10 35.23 -9.79
C TYR A 48 -12.05 33.79 -9.27
N GLY A 49 -12.67 32.86 -10.00
CA GLY A 49 -12.68 31.44 -9.63
C GLY A 49 -13.48 31.08 -8.36
N GLN A 50 -14.13 32.04 -7.70
CA GLN A 50 -14.91 31.77 -6.48
C GLN A 50 -16.06 30.80 -6.74
N GLY A 51 -16.76 30.93 -7.88
CA GLY A 51 -17.82 30.00 -8.27
C GLY A 51 -17.25 28.60 -8.56
N TYR A 52 -16.09 28.51 -9.21
CA TYR A 52 -15.40 27.24 -9.42
C TYR A 52 -15.04 26.56 -8.09
N VAL A 53 -14.49 27.30 -7.12
CA VAL A 53 -14.18 26.75 -5.80
C VAL A 53 -15.43 26.19 -5.15
N ALA A 54 -16.53 26.94 -5.13
CA ALA A 54 -17.78 26.53 -4.51
C ALA A 54 -18.37 25.26 -5.16
N LEU A 55 -18.51 25.27 -6.49
CA LEU A 55 -19.11 24.17 -7.25
C LEU A 55 -18.27 22.89 -7.15
N SER A 56 -16.94 23.01 -7.21
CA SER A 56 -16.02 21.87 -7.13
C SER A 56 -15.97 21.19 -5.76
N ARG A 57 -16.62 21.74 -4.73
CA ARG A 57 -16.71 21.06 -3.42
C ARG A 57 -17.75 19.95 -3.42
N VAL A 58 -18.73 19.99 -4.32
CA VAL A 58 -19.83 19.01 -4.34
C VAL A 58 -19.46 17.86 -5.28
N ARG A 59 -19.51 16.63 -4.77
CA ARG A 59 -19.03 15.44 -5.49
C ARG A 59 -19.86 15.06 -6.71
N ARG A 60 -21.14 15.43 -6.73
CA ARG A 60 -22.12 15.04 -7.76
C ARG A 60 -23.00 16.22 -8.10
N LEU A 61 -23.34 16.37 -9.38
CA LEU A 61 -24.23 17.43 -9.84
C LEU A 61 -25.60 17.39 -9.15
N SER A 62 -26.11 16.20 -8.84
CA SER A 62 -27.40 16.01 -8.12
C SER A 62 -27.41 16.60 -6.70
N GLY A 63 -26.25 16.87 -6.11
CA GLY A 63 -26.12 17.49 -4.79
C GLY A 63 -25.93 19.01 -4.84
N VAL A 64 -25.89 19.61 -6.02
CA VAL A 64 -25.69 21.06 -6.20
C VAL A 64 -27.04 21.76 -6.24
N TYR A 65 -27.28 22.66 -5.29
CA TYR A 65 -28.46 23.51 -5.27
C TYR A 65 -28.02 24.97 -5.34
N LEU A 66 -28.20 25.60 -6.50
CA LEU A 66 -27.75 26.97 -6.76
C LEU A 66 -28.93 27.94 -6.67
N THR A 67 -28.89 28.87 -5.71
CA THR A 67 -29.97 29.86 -5.51
C THR A 67 -29.70 31.21 -6.17
N GLY A 68 -28.46 31.46 -6.59
CA GLY A 68 -28.07 32.68 -7.28
C GLY A 68 -26.68 32.54 -7.91
N LEU A 69 -26.44 33.26 -9.00
CA LEU A 69 -25.17 33.26 -9.74
C LEU A 69 -25.00 34.61 -10.43
N ASN A 70 -23.77 35.11 -10.46
CA ASN A 70 -23.39 36.27 -11.28
C ASN A 70 -22.26 35.88 -12.25
N GLN A 71 -21.97 36.74 -13.23
CA GLN A 71 -20.93 36.49 -14.22
C GLN A 71 -19.53 36.38 -13.58
N ARG A 72 -19.26 37.25 -12.61
CA ARG A 72 -17.98 37.31 -11.87
C ARG A 72 -17.58 35.98 -11.24
N ALA A 73 -18.55 35.21 -10.74
CA ALA A 73 -18.33 33.92 -10.11
C ALA A 73 -17.59 32.91 -11.00
N LEU A 74 -17.77 33.01 -12.32
CA LEU A 74 -17.23 32.06 -13.30
C LEU A 74 -16.07 32.64 -14.12
N GLU A 75 -15.70 33.91 -13.87
CA GLU A 75 -14.57 34.53 -14.54
C GLU A 75 -13.24 33.93 -14.04
N VAL A 76 -12.33 33.72 -14.99
CA VAL A 76 -10.94 33.34 -14.73
C VAL A 76 -10.08 34.60 -14.77
N HIS A 77 -9.10 34.69 -13.89
CA HIS A 77 -8.18 35.82 -13.87
C HIS A 77 -7.40 35.91 -15.19
N PRO A 78 -7.27 37.10 -15.83
CA PRO A 78 -6.59 37.26 -17.12
C PRO A 78 -5.15 36.72 -17.16
N GLU A 79 -4.36 36.99 -16.12
CA GLU A 79 -2.98 36.46 -16.01
C GLU A 79 -2.93 34.92 -15.97
N ILE A 80 -3.94 34.28 -15.40
CA ILE A 80 -4.03 32.81 -15.38
C ILE A 80 -4.36 32.28 -16.77
N LEU A 81 -5.22 32.95 -17.53
CA LEU A 81 -5.50 32.60 -18.92
C LEU A 81 -4.26 32.72 -19.80
N GLU A 82 -3.48 33.79 -19.61
CA GLU A 82 -2.21 33.95 -20.30
C GLU A 82 -1.23 32.83 -19.94
N LYS A 83 -1.10 32.51 -18.65
CA LYS A 83 -0.20 31.45 -18.21
C LYS A 83 -0.64 30.05 -18.66
N ASP A 84 -1.95 29.80 -18.71
CA ASP A 84 -2.51 28.53 -19.19
C ASP A 84 -2.14 28.27 -20.65
N ARG A 85 -2.01 29.32 -21.48
CA ARG A 85 -1.50 29.20 -22.85
C ARG A 85 -0.07 28.64 -22.88
N ASP A 86 0.81 29.13 -22.01
CA ASP A 86 2.18 28.61 -21.90
C ASP A 86 2.17 27.13 -21.48
N PHE A 87 1.34 26.78 -20.49
CA PHE A 87 1.23 25.39 -20.02
C PHE A 87 0.71 24.44 -21.09
N ARG A 88 -0.28 24.88 -21.89
CA ARG A 88 -0.78 24.10 -23.02
C ARG A 88 0.30 23.90 -24.09
N ALA A 89 0.99 24.97 -24.47
CA ALA A 89 2.08 24.88 -25.45
C ALA A 89 3.21 23.96 -24.97
N ALA A 90 3.62 24.07 -23.70
CA ALA A 90 4.62 23.19 -23.11
C ALA A 90 4.13 21.72 -23.05
N SER A 91 2.85 21.50 -22.73
CA SER A 91 2.25 20.17 -22.71
C SER A 91 2.19 19.53 -24.10
N GLU A 92 1.88 20.32 -25.13
CA GLU A 92 1.87 19.87 -26.53
C GLU A 92 3.29 19.54 -27.00
N ALA A 93 4.26 20.41 -26.76
CA ALA A 93 5.66 20.16 -27.09
C ALA A 93 6.21 18.91 -26.39
N ALA A 94 5.87 18.71 -25.10
CA ALA A 94 6.24 17.51 -24.37
C ALA A 94 5.59 16.25 -24.96
N ARG A 95 4.29 16.31 -25.30
CA ARG A 95 3.58 15.19 -25.94
C ARG A 95 4.25 14.79 -27.25
N ASP A 96 4.57 15.78 -28.09
CA ASP A 96 5.15 15.53 -29.40
C ASP A 96 6.57 14.95 -29.25
N ALA A 97 7.40 15.52 -28.37
CA ALA A 97 8.72 14.98 -28.04
C ALA A 97 8.65 13.52 -27.51
N PHE A 98 7.68 13.22 -26.63
CA PHE A 98 7.47 11.85 -26.18
C PHE A 98 6.90 10.95 -27.27
N SER A 99 6.21 11.46 -28.29
CA SER A 99 5.69 10.63 -29.38
C SER A 99 6.79 10.20 -30.34
N GLU A 100 7.77 11.08 -30.60
CA GLU A 100 8.90 10.85 -31.50
C GLU A 100 10.03 10.02 -30.86
N MET A 101 10.09 10.00 -29.52
CA MET A 101 11.10 9.24 -28.80
C MET A 101 10.93 7.72 -28.98
N PRO A 102 12.01 6.93 -29.12
CA PRO A 102 11.91 5.47 -29.14
C PRO A 102 11.39 4.89 -27.83
N GLU A 103 10.57 3.84 -27.89
CA GLU A 103 9.99 3.20 -26.69
C GLU A 103 11.04 2.72 -25.69
N ALA A 104 12.18 2.20 -26.16
CA ALA A 104 13.28 1.77 -25.29
C ALA A 104 13.83 2.94 -24.44
N GLU A 105 13.89 4.14 -25.02
CA GLU A 105 14.36 5.33 -24.32
C GLU A 105 13.32 5.83 -23.31
N LYS A 106 12.04 5.86 -23.68
CA LYS A 106 10.93 6.17 -22.75
C LYS A 106 10.95 5.27 -21.53
N VAL A 107 11.05 3.95 -21.74
CA VAL A 107 11.11 2.96 -20.65
C VAL A 107 12.34 3.19 -19.77
N SER A 108 13.49 3.52 -20.36
CA SER A 108 14.71 3.85 -19.60
C SER A 108 14.52 5.10 -18.72
N MET A 109 13.90 6.16 -19.26
CA MET A 109 13.60 7.38 -18.50
C MET A 109 12.59 7.11 -17.37
N GLN A 110 11.54 6.36 -17.64
CA GLN A 110 10.55 5.95 -16.63
C GLN A 110 11.19 5.13 -15.51
N LYS A 111 12.07 4.17 -15.84
CA LYS A 111 12.84 3.38 -14.88
C LYS A 111 13.70 4.26 -13.98
N LYS A 112 14.43 5.22 -14.57
CA LYS A 112 15.24 6.20 -13.83
C LYS A 112 14.39 7.05 -12.89
N PHE A 113 13.24 7.54 -13.37
CA PHE A 113 12.31 8.34 -12.59
C PHE A 113 11.75 7.57 -11.39
N VAL A 114 11.24 6.36 -11.60
CA VAL A 114 10.71 5.50 -10.52
C VAL A 114 11.79 5.25 -9.46
N LYS A 115 13.02 4.93 -9.88
CA LYS A 115 14.14 4.73 -8.97
C LYS A 115 14.50 5.99 -8.18
N ALA A 116 14.48 7.17 -8.82
CA ALA A 116 14.74 8.44 -8.16
C ALA A 116 13.67 8.79 -7.11
N MET A 117 12.41 8.42 -7.37
CA MET A 117 11.30 8.57 -6.42
C MET A 117 11.27 7.50 -5.32
N GLY A 118 12.31 6.65 -5.23
CA GLY A 118 12.41 5.58 -4.23
C GLY A 118 11.55 4.34 -4.53
N GLY A 119 10.97 4.25 -5.73
CA GLY A 119 10.21 3.09 -6.18
C GLY A 119 11.09 1.99 -6.77
N ALA A 120 10.60 0.75 -6.72
CA ALA A 120 11.21 -0.38 -7.42
C ALA A 120 10.49 -0.61 -8.75
N PHE A 121 11.24 -0.57 -9.86
CA PHE A 121 10.70 -0.97 -11.16
C PHE A 121 10.73 -2.49 -11.27
N VAL A 122 9.57 -3.13 -11.29
CA VAL A 122 9.45 -4.56 -11.52
C VAL A 122 9.50 -4.76 -13.03
N ASP A 123 10.64 -5.20 -13.56
CA ASP A 123 10.64 -5.75 -14.92
C ASP A 123 9.66 -6.93 -14.92
N GLU A 124 8.66 -6.90 -15.79
CA GLU A 124 7.90 -8.10 -16.13
C GLU A 124 8.94 -9.13 -16.56
N LYS A 125 9.27 -10.06 -15.66
CA LYS A 125 10.06 -11.22 -16.01
C LYS A 125 9.31 -11.84 -17.18
N ALA A 126 9.99 -11.98 -18.33
CA ALA A 126 9.53 -12.82 -19.44
C ALA A 126 8.81 -14.03 -18.86
N PRO A 127 7.61 -14.39 -19.37
CA PRO A 127 6.76 -15.41 -18.75
C PRO A 127 7.66 -16.58 -18.38
N ARG A 128 7.84 -16.79 -17.07
CA ARG A 128 8.68 -17.88 -16.57
C ARG A 128 8.14 -19.12 -17.27
N GLN A 129 8.96 -19.73 -18.13
CA GLN A 129 8.61 -20.96 -18.84
C GLN A 129 7.94 -21.87 -17.81
N ALA A 130 6.67 -22.20 -18.06
CA ALA A 130 5.90 -23.06 -17.19
C ALA A 130 6.60 -24.44 -17.17
N ARG A 131 7.53 -24.62 -16.24
CA ARG A 131 8.09 -25.92 -15.93
C ARG A 131 6.99 -26.69 -15.21
N GLY A 132 6.37 -27.60 -15.97
CA GLY A 132 5.42 -28.63 -15.57
C GLY A 132 4.58 -28.33 -14.34
N LYS A 133 3.35 -27.82 -14.53
CA LYS A 133 2.33 -27.80 -13.47
C LYS A 133 2.03 -29.25 -13.04
N PRO A 134 2.22 -29.63 -11.76
CA PRO A 134 1.54 -30.79 -11.21
C PRO A 134 0.05 -30.43 -11.10
N ALA A 135 -0.82 -31.23 -11.71
CA ALA A 135 -2.25 -30.95 -11.75
C ALA A 135 -2.84 -30.83 -10.33
N GLY A 136 -3.57 -29.73 -10.07
CA GLY A 136 -4.47 -29.61 -8.91
C GLY A 136 -3.98 -28.81 -7.70
N LEU A 137 -2.80 -28.18 -7.72
CA LEU A 137 -2.34 -27.33 -6.61
C LEU A 137 -2.44 -25.83 -6.90
N PRO A 138 -2.81 -24.98 -5.91
CA PRO A 138 -2.65 -23.54 -5.99
C PRO A 138 -1.19 -23.18 -6.35
N GLY A 139 -1.00 -22.28 -7.33
CA GLY A 139 0.34 -21.97 -7.87
C GLY A 139 1.39 -21.62 -6.82
N ARG A 140 0.98 -20.92 -5.75
CA ARG A 140 1.87 -20.58 -4.62
C ARG A 140 2.44 -21.81 -3.91
N LEU A 141 1.64 -22.88 -3.73
CA LEU A 141 2.01 -24.10 -3.02
C LEU A 141 2.88 -25.00 -3.89
N ALA A 142 2.55 -25.14 -5.17
CA ALA A 142 3.36 -25.89 -6.14
C ALA A 142 4.78 -25.31 -6.26
N GLU A 143 4.89 -23.98 -6.33
CA GLU A 143 6.19 -23.29 -6.35
C GLU A 143 6.98 -23.50 -5.06
N THR A 144 6.32 -23.43 -3.90
CA THR A 144 7.00 -23.68 -2.62
C THR A 144 7.46 -25.13 -2.49
N LEU A 145 6.64 -26.11 -2.88
CA LEU A 145 7.01 -27.52 -2.85
C LEU A 145 8.24 -27.81 -3.73
N GLN A 146 8.25 -27.28 -4.96
CA GLN A 146 9.39 -27.45 -5.86
C GLN A 146 10.65 -26.79 -5.31
N THR A 147 10.53 -25.55 -4.81
CA THR A 147 11.67 -24.83 -4.22
C THR A 147 12.24 -25.54 -3.00
N VAL A 148 11.38 -26.17 -2.19
CA VAL A 148 11.78 -26.95 -1.02
C VAL A 148 12.51 -28.24 -1.43
N ARG A 149 12.03 -28.95 -2.46
CA ARG A 149 12.73 -30.12 -3.02
C ARG A 149 14.13 -29.79 -3.55
N ASP A 150 14.28 -28.63 -4.18
CA ASP A 150 15.54 -28.21 -4.79
C ASP A 150 16.52 -27.57 -3.78
N ALA A 151 16.05 -27.18 -2.60
CA ALA A 151 16.86 -26.53 -1.56
C ALA A 151 17.60 -27.55 -0.69
N LYS A 152 18.82 -27.21 -0.25
CA LYS A 152 19.60 -28.07 0.66
C LYS A 152 19.21 -27.94 2.14
N ASN A 153 18.72 -26.77 2.53
CA ASN A 153 18.29 -26.46 3.89
C ASN A 153 17.22 -25.35 3.86
N LEU A 154 16.57 -25.10 5.00
CA LEU A 154 15.49 -24.11 5.09
C LEU A 154 15.93 -22.68 4.71
N LYS A 155 17.20 -22.29 4.98
CA LYS A 155 17.72 -20.96 4.62
C LYS A 155 17.84 -20.79 3.10
N ASP A 156 18.25 -21.85 2.40
CA ASP A 156 18.34 -21.84 0.94
C ASP A 156 16.96 -21.80 0.28
N ALA A 157 15.96 -22.46 0.88
CA ALA A 157 14.58 -22.39 0.43
C ALA A 157 14.00 -20.97 0.58
N VAL A 158 14.25 -20.31 1.71
CA VAL A 158 13.89 -18.91 1.98
C VAL A 158 14.48 -17.97 0.93
N LYS A 159 15.78 -18.09 0.67
CA LYS A 159 16.50 -17.25 -0.30
C LYS A 159 15.99 -17.44 -1.73
N SER A 160 15.77 -18.69 -2.12
CA SER A 160 15.32 -19.03 -3.49
C SER A 160 13.88 -18.62 -3.75
N ARG A 161 13.01 -18.75 -2.75
CA ARG A 161 11.59 -18.40 -2.86
C ARG A 161 11.32 -16.91 -2.70
N GLY A 162 12.19 -16.19 -1.98
CA GLY A 162 12.00 -14.79 -1.61
C GLY A 162 10.91 -14.57 -0.56
N LEU A 163 10.66 -15.56 0.30
CA LEU A 163 9.64 -15.51 1.36
C LEU A 163 10.27 -15.78 2.73
N VAL A 164 9.64 -15.29 3.79
CA VAL A 164 10.06 -15.56 5.18
C VAL A 164 9.85 -17.04 5.53
N ALA A 165 10.71 -17.60 6.38
CA ALA A 165 10.68 -19.02 6.78
C ALA A 165 9.30 -19.46 7.31
N SER A 166 8.64 -18.61 8.11
CA SER A 166 7.30 -18.86 8.66
C SER A 166 6.24 -19.09 7.56
N THR A 167 6.33 -18.36 6.44
CA THR A 167 5.42 -18.52 5.30
C THR A 167 5.68 -19.82 4.54
N ILE A 168 6.95 -20.22 4.40
CA ILE A 168 7.31 -21.50 3.77
C ILE A 168 6.79 -22.67 4.59
N VAL A 169 6.98 -22.64 5.92
CA VAL A 169 6.45 -23.69 6.81
C VAL A 169 4.93 -23.74 6.76
N LYS A 170 4.24 -22.59 6.74
CA LYS A 170 2.78 -22.54 6.57
C LYS A 170 2.32 -23.19 5.26
N HIS A 171 3.02 -22.95 4.16
CA HIS A 171 2.70 -23.61 2.89
C HIS A 171 2.88 -25.13 2.94
N LEU A 172 3.88 -25.63 3.69
CA LEU A 172 4.09 -27.06 3.89
C LEU A 172 2.98 -27.67 4.77
N GLU A 173 2.54 -26.98 5.82
CA GLU A 173 1.38 -27.40 6.62
C GLU A 173 0.11 -27.50 5.75
N GLU A 174 -0.17 -26.48 4.93
CA GLU A 174 -1.30 -26.49 3.99
C GLU A 174 -1.18 -27.62 2.95
N LEU A 175 0.04 -27.94 2.49
CA LEU A 175 0.30 -29.07 1.57
C LEU A 175 0.05 -30.43 2.25
N ASN A 176 0.35 -30.54 3.54
CA ASN A 176 0.10 -31.73 4.33
C ASN A 176 -1.42 -31.93 4.58
N GLU A 177 -2.15 -30.86 4.89
CA GLU A 177 -3.61 -30.89 5.08
C GLU A 177 -4.36 -31.38 3.83
N ILE A 178 -3.89 -31.00 2.63
CA ILE A 178 -4.48 -31.46 1.36
C ILE A 178 -3.93 -32.83 0.91
N GLY A 179 -3.08 -33.49 1.70
CA GLY A 179 -2.51 -34.80 1.40
C GLY A 179 -1.55 -34.82 0.20
N LYS A 180 -0.89 -33.68 -0.08
CA LYS A 180 0.04 -33.52 -1.22
C LYS A 180 1.49 -33.27 -0.80
N LEU A 181 1.83 -33.53 0.46
CA LEU A 181 3.19 -33.46 0.98
C LEU A 181 3.66 -34.86 1.38
N ALA A 182 4.83 -35.29 0.89
CA ALA A 182 5.51 -36.47 1.39
C ALA A 182 6.67 -36.07 2.30
N ARG A 183 6.98 -36.88 3.32
CA ARG A 183 8.13 -36.64 4.21
C ARG A 183 9.44 -36.46 3.44
N ALA A 184 9.64 -37.22 2.36
CA ALA A 184 10.81 -37.12 1.49
C ALA A 184 10.96 -35.74 0.82
N ASP A 185 9.89 -34.95 0.71
CA ASP A 185 9.92 -33.64 0.07
C ASP A 185 10.62 -32.57 0.91
N PHE A 186 10.68 -32.73 2.23
CA PHE A 186 11.17 -31.70 3.15
C PHE A 186 12.06 -32.21 4.29
N ALA A 187 12.24 -33.52 4.43
CA ALA A 187 13.08 -34.11 5.48
C ALA A 187 14.52 -33.60 5.47
N HIS A 188 15.09 -33.33 4.30
CA HIS A 188 16.45 -32.81 4.14
C HIS A 188 16.63 -31.37 4.63
N LEU A 189 15.54 -30.62 4.86
CA LEU A 189 15.62 -29.25 5.34
C LEU A 189 16.12 -29.14 6.78
N VAL A 190 16.02 -30.22 7.57
CA VAL A 190 16.41 -30.28 8.97
C VAL A 190 17.44 -31.40 9.18
N PRO A 191 18.60 -31.12 9.78
CA PRO A 191 19.60 -32.14 10.12
C PRO A 191 19.05 -33.25 11.04
N LEU A 192 19.47 -34.50 10.84
CA LEU A 192 18.97 -35.65 11.60
C LEU A 192 19.17 -35.53 13.12
N ASN A 193 20.32 -35.02 13.56
CA ASN A 193 20.60 -34.78 14.98
C ASN A 193 19.59 -33.80 15.62
N THR A 194 19.14 -32.80 14.86
CA THR A 194 18.11 -31.86 15.30
C THR A 194 16.72 -32.49 15.34
N VAL A 195 16.44 -33.42 14.42
CA VAL A 195 15.18 -34.18 14.38
C VAL A 195 15.05 -35.06 15.63
N ASP A 196 16.11 -35.77 16.01
CA ASP A 196 16.12 -36.65 17.18
C ASP A 196 15.90 -35.86 18.49
N GLU A 197 16.66 -34.77 18.70
CA GLU A 197 16.50 -33.89 19.87
C GLU A 197 15.07 -33.34 20.02
N ILE A 198 14.46 -32.93 18.91
CA ILE A 198 13.10 -32.37 18.92
C ILE A 198 12.06 -33.48 19.11
N HIS A 199 12.27 -34.69 18.58
CA HIS A 199 11.38 -35.82 18.80
C HIS A 199 11.35 -36.27 20.27
N GLU A 200 12.50 -36.31 20.94
CA GLU A 200 12.57 -36.61 22.37
C GLU A 200 11.79 -35.57 23.20
N ALA A 201 11.98 -34.28 22.90
CA ALA A 201 11.23 -33.20 23.56
C ALA A 201 9.71 -33.28 23.28
N LEU A 202 9.32 -33.65 22.06
CA LEU A 202 7.91 -33.86 21.66
C LEU A 202 7.29 -35.13 22.27
N ALA A 203 8.10 -36.09 22.72
CA ALA A 203 7.61 -37.31 23.39
C ALA A 203 7.41 -37.09 24.89
N ALA A 204 8.23 -36.21 25.49
CA ALA A 204 8.15 -35.84 26.90
C ALA A 204 6.95 -34.92 27.21
N ASP A 205 6.51 -34.10 26.25
CA ASP A 205 5.36 -33.19 26.42
C ASP A 205 4.10 -33.73 25.71
N LYS A 206 2.98 -33.80 26.46
CA LYS A 206 1.65 -34.20 25.94
C LYS A 206 0.83 -33.01 25.43
N SER A 207 1.34 -31.79 25.58
CA SER A 207 0.68 -30.56 25.13
C SER A 207 0.93 -30.29 23.65
N ASP A 208 -0.10 -29.82 22.94
CA ASP A 208 -0.03 -29.47 21.52
C ASP A 208 0.60 -28.08 21.24
N ARG A 209 1.08 -27.41 22.30
CA ARG A 209 1.63 -26.04 22.25
C ARG A 209 3.13 -26.04 21.98
N LEU A 210 3.60 -25.15 21.10
CA LEU A 210 5.01 -25.05 20.70
C LEU A 210 5.93 -24.40 21.75
N SER A 211 5.39 -23.53 22.61
CA SER A 211 6.18 -22.78 23.59
C SER A 211 6.85 -23.66 24.66
N PRO A 212 6.17 -24.65 25.29
CA PRO A 212 6.81 -25.59 26.21
C PRO A 212 7.98 -26.37 25.57
N ILE A 213 7.83 -26.83 24.33
CA ILE A 213 8.86 -27.56 23.59
C ILE A 213 10.07 -26.66 23.30
N PHE A 214 9.82 -25.41 22.91
CA PHE A 214 10.89 -24.43 22.68
C PHE A 214 11.71 -24.16 23.96
N HIS A 215 11.04 -24.04 25.11
CA HIS A 215 11.70 -23.87 26.40
C HIS A 215 12.45 -25.12 26.86
N ALA A 216 11.90 -26.32 26.66
CA ALA A 216 12.57 -27.58 26.96
C ALA A 216 13.88 -27.76 26.15
N LEU A 217 13.92 -27.21 24.93
CA LEU A 217 15.10 -27.21 24.06
C LEU A 217 16.08 -26.05 24.34
N ASN A 218 15.85 -25.25 25.39
CA ASN A 218 16.62 -24.04 25.73
C ASN A 218 16.72 -23.02 24.58
N GLY A 219 15.71 -22.96 23.69
CA GLY A 219 15.69 -22.06 22.54
C GLY A 219 16.75 -22.32 21.46
N ARG A 220 17.38 -23.52 21.46
CA ARG A 220 18.41 -23.89 20.47
C ARG A 220 17.89 -24.01 19.04
N HIS A 221 16.61 -24.30 18.88
CA HIS A 221 15.95 -24.53 17.58
C HIS A 221 14.81 -23.53 17.39
N SER A 222 14.64 -23.00 16.18
CA SER A 222 13.59 -22.02 15.91
C SER A 222 12.20 -22.67 15.89
N PHE A 223 11.15 -21.86 16.07
CA PHE A 223 9.77 -22.34 15.99
C PHE A 223 9.44 -23.00 14.64
N GLU A 224 10.04 -22.51 13.55
CA GLU A 224 9.91 -23.10 12.21
C GLU A 224 10.52 -24.49 12.14
N THR A 225 11.70 -24.70 12.72
CA THR A 225 12.34 -26.02 12.79
C THR A 225 11.49 -27.01 13.60
N ILE A 226 10.96 -26.58 14.75
CA ILE A 226 10.08 -27.41 15.58
C ILE A 226 8.80 -27.79 14.82
N ARG A 227 8.20 -26.83 14.10
CA ARG A 227 7.01 -27.09 13.25
C ARG A 227 7.30 -28.06 12.11
N LEU A 228 8.46 -27.95 11.47
CA LEU A 228 8.88 -28.90 10.43
C LEU A 228 9.05 -30.31 10.98
N VAL A 229 9.71 -30.49 12.13
CA VAL A 229 9.86 -31.82 12.74
C VAL A 229 8.50 -32.38 13.18
N ARG A 230 7.59 -31.53 13.67
CA ARG A 230 6.21 -31.94 13.99
C ARG A 230 5.47 -32.48 12.75
N LEU A 231 5.64 -31.84 11.58
CA LEU A 231 5.10 -32.34 10.31
C LEU A 231 5.68 -33.69 9.89
N MET A 232 6.88 -34.07 10.33
CA MET A 232 7.48 -35.38 10.02
C MET A 232 6.88 -36.55 10.81
N LYS A 233 6.11 -36.25 11.87
CA LYS A 233 5.49 -37.25 12.76
C LYS A 233 4.10 -37.70 12.30
N GLN A 234 3.44 -36.91 11.44
CA GLN A 234 2.13 -37.23 10.84
C GLN A 234 2.30 -38.11 9.60
#